data_AF-A0A174Z7U3-F1
#
_entry.id   AF-A0A174Z7U3-F1
#
_cell.length_a   1.000
_cell.length_b   1.000
_cell.length_c   1.000
_cell.angle_alpha   90.00
_cell.angle_beta   90.00
_cell.angle_gamma   90.00
#
_symmetry.space_group_name_H-M   'P 1'
#
loop_
_entity.id
_entity.type
_entity.pdbx_description
1 polymer ?
#
loop_
_entity_poly.entity_id
_entity_poly.type
_entity_poly.pdbx_seq_one_letter_code
_entity_poly.pdbx_strand_id
1 'polypeptide(L)'
;MINSYDDLSPVQLDVLKEIGNIGSGNAATALSQLLGRSIDMQVPQVRLMDVADAIESLGSPDKLVVGILIRLKGDADGMIMFLLEEAFAKTIVTGLMGERSFSLYELNADDISVLSEIGNIMGGSYVNAIANLSGMTIDMSVPALTTDMLGAIMTVPATELSEAYERVLMISEQFLIDSVEIQSDMLLIPTVESLRTLLGKLGVEDQ
;
A
#
# COMPACT_ATOMS: atom_id res chain seq x y z
N MET A 1 19.65 -18.31 -5.41
CA MET A 1 18.31 -18.38 -6.02
C MET A 1 17.35 -18.01 -4.92
N ILE A 2 16.71 -16.83 -5.00
CA ILE A 2 15.81 -16.32 -3.95
C ILE A 2 14.67 -17.31 -3.72
N ASN A 3 14.65 -17.94 -2.55
CA ASN A 3 13.57 -18.83 -2.10
C ASN A 3 12.71 -18.15 -1.02
N SER A 4 13.24 -17.10 -0.38
CA SER A 4 12.49 -16.23 0.52
C SER A 4 13.01 -14.79 0.51
N TYR A 5 12.29 -13.89 1.18
CA TYR A 5 12.73 -12.52 1.41
C TYR A 5 14.01 -12.39 2.25
N ASP A 6 14.46 -13.46 2.93
CA ASP A 6 15.74 -13.49 3.66
C ASP A 6 16.95 -13.53 2.74
N ASP A 7 16.76 -14.01 1.51
CA ASP A 7 17.83 -14.12 0.52
C ASP A 7 18.11 -12.77 -0.17
N LEU A 8 17.37 -11.70 0.17
CA LEU A 8 17.52 -10.41 -0.48
C LEU A 8 18.82 -9.72 -0.05
N SER A 9 19.67 -9.47 -1.04
CA SER A 9 20.87 -8.65 -0.87
C SER A 9 20.50 -7.19 -0.55
N PRO A 10 21.42 -6.42 0.07
CA PRO A 10 21.21 -4.98 0.30
C PRO A 10 20.85 -4.20 -0.96
N VAL A 11 21.44 -4.56 -2.11
CA VAL A 11 21.14 -3.92 -3.40
C VAL A 11 19.70 -4.20 -3.84
N GLN A 12 19.24 -5.44 -3.71
CA GLN A 12 17.85 -5.79 -4.06
C GLN A 12 16.85 -5.09 -3.14
N LEU A 13 17.16 -4.97 -1.84
CA LEU A 13 16.34 -4.20 -0.90
C LEU A 13 16.27 -2.72 -1.29
N ASP A 14 17.40 -2.11 -1.66
CA ASP A 14 17.42 -0.70 -2.07
C ASP A 14 16.63 -0.47 -3.36
N VAL A 15 16.63 -1.42 -4.29
CA VAL A 15 15.77 -1.38 -5.47
C VAL A 15 14.28 -1.39 -5.09
N LEU A 16 13.87 -2.25 -4.15
CA LEU A 16 12.48 -2.29 -3.66
C LEU A 16 12.09 -0.98 -2.95
N LYS A 17 13.01 -0.38 -2.19
CA LYS A 17 12.79 0.94 -1.57
C LYS A 17 12.61 2.02 -2.63
N GLU A 18 13.40 2.00 -3.69
CA GLU A 18 13.29 2.99 -4.77
C GLU A 18 11.96 2.87 -5.51
N ILE A 19 11.49 1.65 -5.77
CA ILE A 19 10.15 1.41 -6.31
C ILE A 19 9.08 1.98 -5.38
N GLY A 20 9.19 1.73 -4.07
CA GLY A 20 8.29 2.28 -3.06
C GLY A 20 8.26 3.81 -3.08
N ASN A 21 9.43 4.45 -3.08
CA ASN A 21 9.57 5.90 -3.14
C ASN A 21 8.90 6.51 -4.39
N ILE A 22 9.11 5.89 -5.56
CA ILE A 22 8.50 6.34 -6.82
C ILE A 22 6.98 6.14 -6.79
N GLY A 23 6.52 5.00 -6.29
CA GLY A 23 5.11 4.69 -6.11
C GLY A 23 4.40 5.72 -5.22
N SER A 24 4.98 6.03 -4.06
CA SER A 24 4.50 7.06 -3.13
C SER A 24 4.48 8.44 -3.75
N GLY A 25 5.54 8.86 -4.45
CA GLY A 25 5.58 10.16 -5.13
C GLY A 25 4.51 10.30 -6.22
N ASN A 26 4.28 9.24 -6.99
CA ASN A 26 3.20 9.17 -7.97
C ASN A 26 1.83 9.25 -7.29
N ALA A 27 1.64 8.53 -6.18
CA ALA A 27 0.40 8.55 -5.40
C ALA A 27 0.11 9.96 -4.85
N ALA A 28 1.10 10.62 -4.24
CA ALA A 28 0.96 12.00 -3.77
C ALA A 28 0.54 12.96 -4.88
N THR A 29 1.16 12.84 -6.06
CA THR A 29 0.82 13.66 -7.23
C THR A 29 -0.62 13.40 -7.69
N ALA A 30 -1.02 12.14 -7.78
CA ALA A 30 -2.37 11.77 -8.22
C ALA A 30 -3.45 12.20 -7.20
N LEU A 31 -3.18 12.03 -5.90
CA LEU A 31 -4.03 12.53 -4.82
C LEU A 31 -4.17 14.06 -4.88
N SER A 32 -3.08 14.78 -5.14
CA SER A 32 -3.07 16.24 -5.27
C SER A 32 -3.97 16.70 -6.43
N GLN A 33 -3.86 16.01 -7.57
CA GLN A 33 -4.71 16.28 -8.74
C GLN A 33 -6.19 15.99 -8.45
N LEU A 34 -6.47 14.87 -7.78
CA LEU A 34 -7.84 14.47 -7.45
C LEU A 34 -8.51 15.45 -6.48
N LEU A 35 -7.80 15.85 -5.42
CA LEU A 35 -8.33 16.79 -4.43
C LEU A 35 -8.31 18.26 -4.91
N GLY A 36 -7.55 18.55 -5.97
CA GLY A 36 -7.31 19.91 -6.44
C GLY A 36 -6.53 20.77 -5.42
N ARG A 37 -5.69 20.13 -4.60
CA ARG A 37 -4.95 20.78 -3.50
C ARG A 37 -3.49 20.36 -3.51
N SER A 38 -2.60 21.20 -2.99
CA SER A 38 -1.21 20.81 -2.79
C SER A 38 -1.14 19.75 -1.69
N ILE A 39 -0.44 18.66 -1.96
CA ILE A 39 -0.13 17.62 -0.98
C ILE A 39 1.38 17.56 -0.88
N ASP A 40 1.90 17.92 0.29
CA ASP A 40 3.31 17.67 0.57
C ASP A 40 3.45 16.25 1.13
N MET A 41 4.46 15.53 0.69
CA MET A 41 4.72 14.17 1.15
C MET A 41 6.14 14.10 1.70
N GLN A 42 6.29 13.52 2.89
CA GLN A 42 7.61 13.17 3.40
C GLN A 42 8.15 11.94 2.67
N VAL A 43 9.48 11.78 2.64
CA VAL A 43 10.08 10.55 2.09
C VAL A 43 9.51 9.36 2.86
N PRO A 44 8.89 8.38 2.17
CA PRO A 44 8.23 7.27 2.84
C PRO A 44 9.27 6.37 3.51
N GLN A 45 8.86 5.68 4.56
CA GLN A 45 9.68 4.65 5.18
C GLN A 45 9.33 3.29 4.59
N VAL A 46 10.21 2.80 3.72
CA VAL A 46 10.08 1.47 3.13
C VAL A 46 10.90 0.47 3.94
N ARG A 47 10.22 -0.52 4.52
CA ARG A 47 10.80 -1.53 5.41
C ARG A 47 10.34 -2.92 5.00
N LEU A 48 11.28 -3.84 4.91
CA LEU A 48 10.97 -5.27 4.84
C LEU A 48 10.91 -5.81 6.26
N MET A 49 9.79 -6.43 6.63
CA MET A 49 9.56 -6.90 7.99
C MET A 49 8.68 -8.14 8.00
N ASP A 50 8.70 -8.85 9.12
CA ASP A 50 7.80 -9.96 9.34
C ASP A 50 6.36 -9.42 9.56
N VAL A 51 5.33 -10.17 9.17
CA VAL A 51 3.92 -9.74 9.30
C VAL A 51 3.58 -9.39 10.74
N ALA A 52 4.07 -10.18 11.70
CA ALA A 52 3.88 -9.92 13.12
C ALA A 52 4.46 -8.55 13.53
N ASP A 53 5.70 -8.26 13.12
CA ASP A 53 6.34 -6.97 13.38
C ASP A 53 5.60 -5.81 12.68
N ALA A 54 5.06 -6.06 11.48
CA ALA A 54 4.25 -5.07 10.78
C ALA A 54 3.00 -4.71 11.58
N ILE A 55 2.27 -5.71 12.10
CA ILE A 55 1.10 -5.50 12.97
C ILE A 55 1.47 -4.67 14.19
N GLU A 56 2.58 -5.00 14.86
CA GLU A 56 3.05 -4.25 16.03
C GLU A 56 3.43 -2.79 15.67
N SER A 57 4.02 -2.58 14.50
CA SER A 57 4.44 -1.24 14.05
C SER A 57 3.29 -0.33 13.63
N LEU A 58 2.16 -0.91 13.19
CA LEU A 58 0.94 -0.21 12.76
C LEU A 58 0.12 0.34 13.94
N GLY A 59 0.46 -0.06 15.17
CA GLY A 59 -0.14 0.44 16.40
C GLY A 59 -1.04 -0.57 17.09
N SER A 60 -2.11 -0.08 17.74
CA SER A 60 -2.98 -0.96 18.54
C SER A 60 -3.84 -1.84 17.62
N PRO A 61 -3.89 -3.17 17.84
CA PRO A 61 -4.75 -4.08 17.07
C PRO A 61 -6.24 -3.75 17.15
N ASP A 62 -6.68 -3.09 18.23
CA ASP A 62 -8.09 -2.69 18.45
C ASP A 62 -8.45 -1.37 17.73
N LYS A 63 -7.48 -0.72 17.08
CA LYS A 63 -7.69 0.51 16.32
C LYS A 63 -8.59 0.23 15.12
N LEU A 64 -9.69 0.97 14.99
CA LEU A 64 -10.56 0.89 13.83
C LEU A 64 -9.88 1.59 12.64
N VAL A 65 -9.79 0.89 11.51
CA VAL A 65 -9.18 1.39 10.27
C VAL A 65 -9.98 0.95 9.06
N VAL A 66 -9.77 1.62 7.93
CA VAL A 66 -10.24 1.15 6.62
C VAL A 66 -9.13 0.33 5.98
N GLY A 67 -9.42 -0.93 5.67
CA GLY A 67 -8.56 -1.80 4.87
C GLY A 67 -9.01 -1.77 3.41
N ILE A 68 -8.09 -1.47 2.50
CA ILE A 68 -8.33 -1.53 1.05
C ILE A 68 -7.38 -2.56 0.44
N LEU A 69 -7.92 -3.67 -0.04
CA LEU A 69 -7.18 -4.76 -0.66
C LEU A 69 -7.30 -4.71 -2.17
N ILE A 70 -6.16 -4.76 -2.86
CA ILE A 70 -6.05 -4.85 -4.32
C ILE A 70 -5.20 -6.06 -4.64
N ARG A 71 -5.73 -6.97 -5.46
CA ARG A 71 -4.96 -8.13 -5.93
C ARG A 71 -4.25 -7.79 -7.23
N LEU A 72 -3.00 -8.23 -7.33
CA LEU A 72 -2.16 -8.09 -8.49
C LEU A 72 -2.13 -9.40 -9.26
N LYS A 73 -2.16 -9.32 -10.58
CA LYS A 73 -2.01 -10.47 -11.48
C LYS A 73 -1.17 -10.15 -12.70
N GLY A 74 -0.55 -11.18 -13.28
CA GLY A 74 0.14 -11.08 -14.57
C GLY A 74 1.59 -11.48 -14.45
N ASP A 75 2.51 -10.61 -14.87
CA ASP A 75 3.95 -10.85 -14.69
C ASP A 75 4.35 -10.84 -13.21
N ALA A 76 3.57 -10.14 -12.37
CA ALA A 76 3.66 -10.19 -10.91
C ALA A 76 2.27 -10.43 -10.29
N ASP A 77 2.19 -11.51 -9.53
CA ASP A 77 1.06 -11.87 -8.69
C ASP A 77 1.33 -11.46 -7.23
N GLY A 78 0.26 -11.10 -6.53
CA GLY A 78 0.32 -10.74 -5.12
C GLY A 78 -0.83 -9.84 -4.72
N MET A 79 -0.59 -9.00 -3.71
CA MET A 79 -1.55 -7.99 -3.29
C MET A 79 -0.91 -6.75 -2.70
N ILE A 80 -1.69 -5.67 -2.75
CA ILE A 80 -1.46 -4.42 -2.06
C ILE A 80 -2.59 -4.27 -1.03
N MET A 81 -2.24 -3.94 0.20
CA MET A 81 -3.19 -3.59 1.24
C MET A 81 -2.87 -2.19 1.77
N PHE A 82 -3.80 -1.26 1.64
CA PHE A 82 -3.74 0.05 2.29
C PHE A 82 -4.52 0.01 3.61
N LEU A 83 -3.96 0.64 4.62
CA LEU A 83 -4.55 0.81 5.95
C LEU A 83 -4.71 2.31 6.19
N LEU A 84 -5.95 2.78 6.12
CA LEU A 84 -6.28 4.19 6.26
C LEU A 84 -6.92 4.44 7.62
N GLU A 85 -6.36 5.41 8.33
CA GLU A 85 -6.95 5.89 9.57
C GLU A 85 -8.16 6.79 9.29
N GLU A 86 -9.00 6.98 10.30
CA GLU A 86 -10.18 7.85 10.19
C GLU A 86 -9.82 9.26 9.70
N ALA A 87 -8.70 9.82 10.16
CA ALA A 87 -8.24 11.13 9.72
C ALA A 87 -7.96 11.20 8.20
N PHE A 88 -7.32 10.16 7.64
CA PHE A 88 -7.10 10.04 6.20
C PHE A 88 -8.44 9.94 5.48
N ALA A 89 -9.24 8.93 5.85
CA ALA A 89 -10.50 8.63 5.18
C ALA A 89 -11.46 9.83 5.21
N LYS A 90 -11.53 10.52 6.36
CA LYS A 90 -12.29 11.76 6.52
C LYS A 90 -11.80 12.83 5.57
N THR A 91 -10.50 13.11 5.54
CA THR A 91 -9.93 14.18 4.72
C THR A 91 -10.22 13.99 3.24
N ILE A 92 -10.10 12.76 2.75
CA ILE A 92 -10.45 12.44 1.37
C ILE A 92 -11.95 12.67 1.12
N VAL A 93 -12.80 12.05 1.94
CA VAL A 93 -14.25 12.06 1.71
C VAL A 93 -14.80 13.47 1.78
N THR A 94 -14.43 14.26 2.79
CA THR A 94 -14.86 15.66 2.88
C THR A 94 -14.17 16.55 1.85
N GLY A 95 -12.95 16.20 1.45
CA GLY A 95 -12.21 16.88 0.38
C GLY A 95 -12.93 16.83 -0.97
N LEU A 96 -13.56 15.70 -1.29
CA LEU A 96 -14.25 15.47 -2.57
C LEU A 96 -15.75 15.71 -2.53
N MET A 97 -16.41 15.39 -1.42
CA MET A 97 -17.86 15.51 -1.27
C MET A 97 -18.31 16.80 -0.57
N GLY A 98 -17.37 17.59 -0.06
CA GLY A 98 -17.63 18.76 0.76
C GLY A 98 -17.76 18.43 2.25
N GLU A 99 -17.77 19.49 3.08
CA GLU A 99 -17.76 19.36 4.54
C GLU A 99 -19.01 18.64 5.05
N ARG A 100 -18.82 17.55 5.80
CA ARG A 100 -19.88 16.72 6.39
C ARG A 100 -19.38 15.97 7.62
N SER A 101 -20.32 15.47 8.41
CA SER A 101 -19.98 14.48 9.43
C SER A 101 -19.45 13.22 8.75
N PHE A 102 -18.38 12.67 9.33
CA PHE A 102 -17.72 11.45 8.86
C PHE A 102 -17.31 10.63 10.08
N SER A 103 -17.53 9.32 10.01
CA SER A 103 -17.17 8.35 11.02
C SER A 103 -16.96 7.00 10.34
N LEU A 104 -15.91 6.28 10.70
CA LEU A 104 -15.66 4.93 10.18
C LEU A 104 -16.77 3.94 10.57
N TYR A 105 -17.51 4.21 11.66
CA TYR A 105 -18.64 3.38 12.08
C TYR A 105 -19.88 3.52 11.19
N GLU A 106 -19.94 4.57 10.35
CA GLU A 106 -21.14 4.97 9.61
C GLU A 106 -20.84 5.24 8.12
N LEU A 107 -19.88 4.51 7.53
CA LEU A 107 -19.59 4.64 6.09
C LEU A 107 -20.81 4.26 5.24
N ASN A 108 -21.20 5.16 4.33
CA ASN A 108 -22.24 4.90 3.35
C ASN A 108 -21.66 4.50 1.98
N ALA A 109 -22.53 4.21 1.01
CA ALA A 109 -22.12 3.77 -0.33
C ALA A 109 -21.26 4.80 -1.08
N ASP A 110 -21.50 6.10 -0.86
CA ASP A 110 -20.73 7.17 -1.49
C ASP A 110 -19.33 7.27 -0.87
N ASP A 111 -19.25 7.14 0.46
CA ASP A 111 -17.97 7.13 1.19
C ASP A 111 -17.10 5.96 0.73
N ILE A 112 -17.70 4.76 0.62
CA ILE A 112 -17.01 3.57 0.11
C ILE A 112 -16.55 3.78 -1.33
N SER A 113 -17.39 4.37 -2.18
CA SER A 113 -17.03 4.62 -3.59
C SER A 113 -15.84 5.57 -3.71
N VAL A 114 -15.82 6.64 -2.92
CA VAL A 114 -14.70 7.59 -2.87
C VAL A 114 -13.42 6.91 -2.38
N LEU A 115 -13.49 6.16 -1.28
CA LEU A 115 -12.32 5.46 -0.73
C LEU A 115 -11.82 4.35 -1.68
N SER A 116 -12.71 3.64 -2.37
CA SER A 116 -12.33 2.69 -3.41
C SER A 116 -11.62 3.38 -4.58
N GLU A 117 -12.05 4.57 -5.00
CA GLU A 117 -11.34 5.32 -6.04
C GLU A 117 -9.94 5.75 -5.60
N ILE A 118 -9.78 6.15 -4.33
CA ILE A 118 -8.45 6.37 -3.75
C ILE A 118 -7.60 5.11 -3.80
N GLY A 119 -8.17 3.95 -3.43
CA GLY A 119 -7.51 2.67 -3.56
C GLY A 119 -6.98 2.43 -4.97
N ASN A 120 -7.82 2.62 -6.00
CA ASN A 120 -7.43 2.49 -7.40
C ASN A 120 -6.28 3.43 -7.79
N ILE A 121 -6.36 4.70 -7.38
CA ILE A 121 -5.36 5.71 -7.72
C ILE A 121 -4.02 5.40 -7.05
N MET A 122 -4.03 5.11 -5.75
CA MET A 122 -2.82 4.78 -5.01
C MET A 122 -2.23 3.45 -5.52
N GLY A 123 -3.04 2.39 -5.58
CA GLY A 123 -2.60 1.09 -6.09
C GLY A 123 -2.03 1.17 -7.51
N GLY A 124 -2.69 1.91 -8.40
CA GLY A 124 -2.22 2.16 -9.75
C GLY A 124 -0.90 2.91 -9.81
N SER A 125 -0.66 3.84 -8.89
CA SER A 125 0.60 4.57 -8.79
C SER A 125 1.78 3.65 -8.47
N TYR A 126 1.59 2.69 -7.56
CA TYR A 126 2.58 1.66 -7.23
C TYR A 126 2.79 0.66 -8.36
N VAL A 127 1.71 0.16 -8.96
CA VAL A 127 1.79 -0.78 -10.08
C VAL A 127 2.48 -0.15 -11.29
N ASN A 128 2.17 1.11 -11.59
CA ASN A 128 2.86 1.85 -12.65
C ASN A 128 4.34 2.08 -12.33
N ALA A 129 4.70 2.34 -11.06
CA ALA A 129 6.10 2.47 -10.67
C ALA A 129 6.87 1.17 -10.94
N ILE A 130 6.30 0.02 -10.54
CA ILE A 130 6.87 -1.31 -10.80
C ILE A 130 6.99 -1.52 -12.31
N ALA A 131 5.89 -1.37 -13.05
CA ALA A 131 5.82 -1.64 -14.48
C ALA A 131 6.79 -0.77 -15.31
N ASN A 132 6.90 0.53 -14.99
CA ASN A 132 7.78 1.45 -15.71
C ASN A 132 9.27 1.11 -15.52
N LEU A 133 9.65 0.61 -14.36
CA LEU A 133 11.05 0.27 -14.07
C LEU A 133 11.44 -1.10 -14.62
N SER A 134 10.54 -2.09 -14.53
CA SER A 134 10.84 -3.48 -14.88
C SER A 134 10.34 -3.90 -16.26
N GLY A 135 9.50 -3.08 -16.90
CA GLY A 135 8.81 -3.43 -18.15
C GLY A 135 7.77 -4.53 -18.01
N MET A 136 7.31 -4.80 -16.78
CA MET A 136 6.30 -5.83 -16.48
C MET A 136 4.89 -5.34 -16.81
N THR A 137 4.02 -6.28 -17.18
CA THR A 137 2.58 -6.05 -17.33
C THR A 137 1.85 -6.65 -16.12
N ILE A 138 1.24 -5.77 -15.31
CA ILE A 138 0.59 -6.13 -14.06
C ILE A 138 -0.82 -5.54 -14.08
N ASP A 139 -1.81 -6.43 -13.95
CA ASP A 139 -3.21 -6.07 -13.82
C ASP A 139 -3.62 -5.96 -12.35
N MET A 140 -4.53 -5.04 -12.06
CA MET A 140 -5.09 -4.83 -10.72
C MET A 140 -6.54 -5.25 -10.68
N SER A 141 -6.96 -5.89 -9.58
CA SER A 141 -8.38 -6.05 -9.29
C SER A 141 -9.02 -4.71 -8.92
N VAL A 142 -10.36 -4.65 -8.98
CA VAL A 142 -11.07 -3.59 -8.27
C VAL A 142 -10.77 -3.68 -6.76
N PRO A 143 -10.76 -2.56 -6.01
CA PRO A 143 -10.39 -2.57 -4.61
C PRO A 143 -11.53 -3.15 -3.75
N ALA A 144 -11.18 -4.10 -2.89
CA ALA A 144 -12.08 -4.61 -1.86
C ALA A 144 -11.86 -3.81 -0.57
N LEU A 145 -12.89 -3.11 -0.13
CA LEU A 145 -12.83 -2.24 1.05
C LEU A 145 -13.56 -2.90 2.22
N THR A 146 -12.95 -2.84 3.41
CA THR A 146 -13.60 -3.20 4.67
C THR A 146 -13.22 -2.20 5.76
N THR A 147 -14.03 -2.09 6.80
CA THR A 147 -13.73 -1.30 8.00
C THR A 147 -13.84 -2.22 9.20
N ASP A 148 -12.74 -2.38 9.92
CA ASP A 148 -12.66 -3.28 11.07
C ASP A 148 -11.47 -2.88 11.96
N MET A 149 -11.31 -3.59 13.07
CA MET A 149 -10.12 -3.53 13.89
C MET A 149 -8.89 -3.93 13.07
N LEU A 150 -7.80 -3.19 13.23
CA LEU A 150 -6.53 -3.42 12.56
C LEU A 150 -6.09 -4.88 12.61
N GLY A 151 -6.16 -5.49 13.80
CA GLY A 151 -5.78 -6.90 13.99
C GLY A 151 -6.62 -7.87 13.15
N ALA A 152 -7.91 -7.58 12.96
CA ALA A 152 -8.81 -8.41 12.14
C ALA A 152 -8.47 -8.28 10.65
N ILE A 153 -8.24 -7.05 10.15
CA ILE A 153 -7.84 -6.82 8.75
C ILE A 153 -6.52 -7.53 8.43
N MET A 154 -5.57 -7.49 9.36
CA MET A 154 -4.25 -8.09 9.21
C MET A 154 -4.24 -9.63 9.20
N THR A 155 -5.35 -10.29 9.53
CA THR A 155 -5.47 -11.75 9.36
C THR A 155 -5.47 -12.17 7.88
N VAL A 156 -5.92 -11.30 6.97
CA VAL A 156 -5.95 -11.56 5.53
C VAL A 156 -4.54 -11.75 4.97
N PRO A 157 -3.61 -10.78 5.13
CA PRO A 157 -2.23 -10.96 4.67
C PRO A 157 -1.51 -12.10 5.37
N ALA A 158 -1.76 -12.30 6.67
CA ALA A 158 -1.17 -13.41 7.42
C ALA A 158 -1.61 -14.79 6.87
N THR A 159 -2.84 -14.93 6.39
CA THR A 159 -3.37 -16.21 5.87
C THR A 159 -2.88 -16.53 4.46
N GLU A 160 -2.68 -15.49 3.63
CA GLU A 160 -2.24 -15.65 2.24
C GLU A 160 -0.74 -15.94 2.14
N LEU A 161 0.03 -15.56 3.16
CA LEU A 161 1.44 -15.90 3.28
C LEU A 161 1.55 -17.34 3.82
N SER A 162 2.39 -18.16 3.18
CA SER A 162 2.68 -19.50 3.69
C SER A 162 3.46 -19.41 5.00
N GLU A 163 3.17 -20.29 5.97
CA GLU A 163 3.81 -20.36 7.32
C GLU A 163 5.35 -20.35 7.32
N ALA A 164 6.00 -20.63 6.19
CA ALA A 164 7.45 -20.63 6.08
C ALA A 164 8.08 -19.23 5.91
N TYR A 165 7.34 -18.24 5.38
CA TYR A 165 7.91 -16.95 4.95
C TYR A 165 6.90 -15.79 5.06
N GLU A 166 6.67 -15.29 6.28
CA GLU A 166 5.73 -14.20 6.55
C GLU A 166 6.39 -12.81 6.43
N ARG A 167 6.98 -12.46 5.29
CA ARG A 167 7.52 -11.11 5.09
C ARG A 167 6.69 -10.24 4.18
N VAL A 168 6.62 -8.97 4.54
CA VAL A 168 5.89 -7.93 3.82
C VAL A 168 6.79 -6.73 3.58
N LEU A 169 6.65 -6.11 2.41
CA LEU A 169 7.22 -4.80 2.18
C LEU A 169 6.21 -3.77 2.70
N MET A 170 6.52 -3.18 3.85
CA MET A 170 5.73 -2.12 4.45
C MET A 170 6.24 -0.76 4.00
N ILE A 171 5.32 0.09 3.57
CA ILE A 171 5.57 1.46 3.13
C ILE A 171 4.72 2.37 4.01
N SER A 172 5.37 3.12 4.89
CA SER A 172 4.71 4.11 5.75
C SER A 172 4.87 5.49 5.15
N GLU A 173 3.76 6.15 4.88
CA GLU A 173 3.68 7.44 4.21
C GLU A 173 3.09 8.49 5.14
N GLN A 174 3.64 9.70 5.06
CA GLN A 174 3.09 10.86 5.74
C GLN A 174 2.82 11.96 4.73
N PHE A 175 1.55 12.29 4.58
CA PHE A 175 1.05 13.38 3.76
C PHE A 175 0.72 14.58 4.63
N LEU A 176 0.90 15.78 4.08
CA LEU A 176 0.46 17.04 4.67
C LEU A 176 -0.52 17.68 3.71
N ILE A 177 -1.79 17.74 4.10
CA ILE A 177 -2.88 18.33 3.31
C ILE A 177 -3.50 19.43 4.14
N ASP A 178 -3.45 20.69 3.66
CA ASP A 178 -3.99 21.86 4.38
C ASP A 178 -3.52 21.97 5.84
N SER A 179 -2.24 21.68 6.10
CA SER A 179 -1.64 21.63 7.45
C SER A 179 -2.13 20.49 8.36
N VAL A 180 -2.87 19.52 7.82
CA VAL A 180 -3.24 18.29 8.51
C VAL A 180 -2.25 17.20 8.10
N GLU A 181 -1.54 16.66 9.09
CA GLU A 181 -0.70 15.48 8.91
C GLU A 181 -1.58 14.24 8.84
N ILE A 182 -1.35 13.45 7.80
CA ILE A 182 -2.16 12.30 7.45
C ILE A 182 -1.22 11.13 7.21
N GLN A 183 -1.40 10.07 7.98
CA GLN A 183 -0.64 8.85 7.84
C GLN A 183 -1.39 7.82 7.00
N SER A 184 -0.65 7.12 6.16
CA SER A 184 -1.10 5.95 5.40
C SER A 184 -0.04 4.88 5.52
N ASP A 185 -0.46 3.65 5.75
CA ASP A 185 0.42 2.50 5.71
C ASP A 185 -0.04 1.56 4.60
N MET A 186 0.93 1.11 3.80
CA MET A 186 0.72 0.17 2.72
C MET A 186 1.57 -1.08 2.94
N LEU A 187 0.97 -2.23 2.70
CA LEU A 187 1.65 -3.51 2.64
C LEU A 187 1.65 -4.00 1.19
N LEU A 188 2.84 -4.26 0.65
CA LEU A 188 3.03 -4.92 -0.63
C LEU A 188 3.50 -6.35 -0.39
N ILE A 189 2.73 -7.29 -0.92
CA ILE A 189 2.91 -8.73 -0.67
C ILE A 189 2.91 -9.47 -2.01
N PRO A 190 4.02 -9.41 -2.77
CA PRO A 190 4.18 -10.21 -3.98
C PRO A 190 4.52 -11.65 -3.60
N THR A 191 4.17 -12.57 -4.49
CA THR A 191 4.67 -13.95 -4.37
C THR A 191 6.19 -13.98 -4.53
N VAL A 192 6.85 -14.99 -3.96
CA VAL A 192 8.32 -15.17 -4.11
C VAL A 192 8.72 -15.26 -5.58
N GLU A 193 7.89 -15.92 -6.41
CA GLU A 193 8.11 -15.99 -7.85
C GLU A 193 8.07 -14.60 -8.51
N SER A 194 7.07 -13.79 -8.17
CA SER A 194 6.92 -12.43 -8.70
C SER A 194 8.06 -11.52 -8.28
N LEU A 195 8.51 -11.64 -7.02
CA LEU A 195 9.67 -10.92 -6.52
C LEU A 195 10.94 -11.29 -7.30
N ARG A 196 11.14 -12.60 -7.57
CA ARG A 196 12.28 -13.08 -8.37
C ARG A 196 12.22 -12.54 -9.79
N THR A 197 11.05 -12.58 -10.42
CA THR A 197 10.84 -12.04 -11.78
C THR A 197 11.13 -10.54 -11.83
N LEU A 198 10.67 -9.77 -10.85
CA LEU A 198 10.92 -8.34 -10.73
C LEU A 198 12.42 -8.04 -10.65
N LEU A 199 13.13 -8.68 -9.72
CA LEU A 199 14.57 -8.47 -9.53
C LEU A 199 15.39 -8.93 -10.74
N GLY A 200 14.96 -10.01 -11.40
CA GLY A 200 15.50 -10.49 -12.66
C GLY A 200 15.43 -9.43 -13.77
N LYS A 201 14.23 -8.87 -13.98
CA LYS A 201 13.97 -7.81 -14.96
C LYS A 201 14.78 -6.54 -14.69
N LEU A 202 15.08 -6.25 -13.43
CA LEU A 202 15.88 -5.10 -13.02
C LEU A 202 17.40 -5.37 -13.07
N GLY A 203 17.82 -6.57 -13.50
CA GLY A 203 19.23 -6.92 -13.66
C GLY A 203 19.99 -7.07 -12.34
N VAL A 204 19.28 -7.32 -11.24
CA VAL A 204 19.85 -7.50 -9.90
C VAL A 204 19.68 -8.95 -9.41
N GLU A 205 19.77 -9.91 -10.34
CA GLU A 205 19.75 -11.35 -10.02
C GLU A 205 21.02 -11.74 -9.26
N ASP A 206 20.86 -12.40 -8.11
CA ASP A 206 21.89 -12.98 -7.22
C ASP A 206 23.35 -12.64 -7.58
N GLN A 207 23.85 -11.52 -7.07
CA GLN A 207 25.29 -11.30 -6.91
C GLN A 207 25.82 -12.03 -5.69
#